data_AF-A0A536CDV3-F1
#
_entry.id   AF-A0A536CDV3-F1
#
_cell.length_a   1.000
_cell.length_b   1.000
_cell.length_c   1.000
_cell.angle_alpha   90.00
_cell.angle_beta   90.00
_cell.angle_gamma   90.00
#
_symmetry.space_group_name_H-M   'P 1'
#
loop_
_entity.id
_entity.type
_entity.pdbx_description
1 polymer ?
#
loop_
_entity_poly.entity_id
_entity_poly.type
_entity_poly.pdbx_seq_one_letter_code
_entity_poly.pdbx_strand_id
1 'polypeptide(L)'
;MSKRGYPASEMGPQLLAHVEQELLEDLHSYGMTTDTLVFDWSNPCEEGHVTRYLDGQLEDMSGVSVVDLSGRVQARGWIDFVHGAAEAPLFVFWLYLDVRHGDGWRRAKDDPGLPAHVWTRLPDRSKQLCATSDRYDARWSKDPLVTAWREAHRLVE
;
A
#
# COMPACT_ATOMS: atom_id res chain seq x y z
N MET A 1 -7.29 -10.40 -20.37
CA MET A 1 -7.02 -9.41 -19.30
C MET A 1 -8.28 -9.26 -18.49
N SER A 2 -8.23 -9.47 -17.17
CA SER A 2 -9.36 -9.13 -16.29
C SER A 2 -9.68 -7.64 -16.45
N LYS A 3 -10.97 -7.31 -16.52
CA LYS A 3 -11.44 -5.94 -16.65
C LYS A 3 -11.13 -5.20 -15.33
N ARG A 4 -10.26 -4.19 -15.39
CA ARG A 4 -9.96 -3.31 -14.24
C ARG A 4 -11.00 -2.20 -14.19
N GLY A 5 -11.58 -1.98 -13.02
CA GLY A 5 -12.39 -0.80 -12.72
C GLY A 5 -11.50 0.40 -12.44
N TYR A 6 -12.08 1.59 -12.53
CA TYR A 6 -11.42 2.82 -12.07
C TYR A 6 -11.38 2.85 -10.53
N PRO A 7 -10.30 3.34 -9.87
CA PRO A 7 -9.10 3.94 -10.45
C PRO A 7 -8.01 2.96 -10.91
N ALA A 8 -8.15 1.66 -10.65
CA ALA A 8 -7.14 0.66 -11.03
C ALA A 8 -6.87 0.54 -12.55
N SER A 9 -7.77 1.06 -13.40
CA SER A 9 -7.54 1.18 -14.85
C SER A 9 -6.35 2.07 -15.20
N GLU A 10 -5.97 3.02 -14.34
CA GLU A 10 -4.94 4.03 -14.58
C GLU A 10 -3.50 3.56 -14.31
N MET A 11 -3.32 2.40 -13.67
CA MET A 11 -2.00 1.92 -13.20
C MET A 11 -1.05 1.39 -14.30
N GLY A 12 -1.35 1.54 -15.58
CA GLY A 12 -0.53 0.92 -16.64
C GLY A 12 -0.31 -0.60 -16.43
N PRO A 13 0.50 -1.27 -17.26
CA PRO A 13 0.95 -2.64 -16.95
C PRO A 13 2.12 -2.72 -15.97
N GLN A 14 3.11 -1.82 -16.03
CA GLN A 14 4.31 -1.93 -15.19
C GLN A 14 4.03 -1.48 -13.76
N LEU A 15 3.32 -0.35 -13.59
CA LEU A 15 2.92 0.08 -12.25
C LEU A 15 1.93 -0.90 -11.61
N LEU A 16 1.00 -1.50 -12.36
CA LEU A 16 0.17 -2.57 -11.81
C LEU A 16 0.99 -3.74 -11.27
N ALA A 17 1.94 -4.25 -12.06
CA ALA A 17 2.79 -5.37 -11.62
C ALA A 17 3.60 -5.02 -10.36
N HIS A 18 4.10 -3.77 -10.27
CA HIS A 18 4.78 -3.26 -9.09
C HIS A 18 3.85 -3.21 -7.87
N VAL A 19 2.64 -2.68 -8.02
CA VAL A 19 1.62 -2.59 -6.95
C VAL A 19 1.25 -3.97 -6.45
N GLU A 20 0.97 -4.93 -7.35
CA GLU A 20 0.66 -6.30 -6.95
C GLU A 20 1.82 -6.96 -6.21
N GLN A 21 3.05 -6.76 -6.66
CA GLN A 21 4.24 -7.29 -5.99
C GLN A 21 4.37 -6.75 -4.56
N GLU A 22 4.29 -5.43 -4.38
CA GLU A 22 4.39 -4.79 -3.06
C GLU A 22 3.28 -5.28 -2.12
N LEU A 23 2.04 -5.39 -2.61
CA LEU A 23 0.90 -5.85 -1.80
C LEU A 23 0.97 -7.34 -1.46
N LEU A 24 1.50 -8.20 -2.33
CA LEU A 24 1.73 -9.62 -2.01
C LEU A 24 2.84 -9.76 -0.96
N GLU A 25 3.91 -8.97 -1.08
CA GLU A 25 4.96 -8.95 -0.07
C GLU A 25 4.45 -8.44 1.28
N ASP A 26 3.56 -7.44 1.27
CA ASP A 26 2.88 -6.98 2.47
C ASP A 26 2.00 -8.09 3.08
N LEU A 27 1.24 -8.84 2.27
CA LEU A 27 0.43 -9.98 2.73
C LEU A 27 1.24 -11.08 3.43
N HIS A 28 2.49 -11.32 2.99
CA HIS A 28 3.38 -12.26 3.67
C HIS A 28 3.65 -11.87 5.12
N SER A 29 3.75 -10.57 5.41
CA SER A 29 3.97 -10.04 6.76
C SER A 29 2.79 -10.32 7.70
N TYR A 30 1.60 -10.61 7.15
CA TYR A 30 0.40 -11.02 7.90
C TYR A 30 0.19 -12.55 7.94
N GLY A 31 1.16 -13.33 7.46
CA GLY A 31 1.17 -14.80 7.49
C GLY A 31 0.37 -15.46 6.38
N MET A 32 0.08 -14.75 5.28
CA MET A 32 -0.60 -15.34 4.12
C MET A 32 0.40 -15.98 3.16
N THR A 33 0.01 -17.10 2.55
CA THR A 33 0.72 -17.67 1.39
C THR A 33 0.12 -17.08 0.12
N THR A 34 0.95 -16.53 -0.77
CA THR A 34 0.46 -15.72 -1.90
C THR A 34 0.60 -16.38 -3.27
N ASP A 35 1.23 -17.55 -3.39
CA ASP A 35 1.55 -18.21 -4.68
C ASP A 35 0.34 -18.46 -5.58
N THR A 36 -0.84 -18.58 -5.00
CA THR A 36 -2.10 -18.89 -5.69
C THR A 36 -3.09 -17.73 -5.65
N LEU A 37 -2.66 -16.55 -5.21
CA LEU A 37 -3.49 -15.37 -5.03
C LEU A 37 -3.42 -14.46 -6.26
N VAL A 38 -4.56 -13.88 -6.60
CA VAL A 38 -4.70 -12.92 -7.70
C VAL A 38 -5.56 -11.76 -7.23
N PHE A 39 -5.24 -10.54 -7.65
CA PHE A 39 -6.05 -9.37 -7.32
C PHE A 39 -7.30 -9.28 -8.19
N ASP A 40 -8.40 -8.94 -7.54
CA ASP A 40 -9.63 -8.48 -8.18
C ASP A 40 -9.68 -6.95 -8.14
N TRP A 41 -9.33 -6.34 -9.28
CA TRP A 41 -9.35 -4.90 -9.52
C TRP A 41 -10.65 -4.41 -10.16
N SER A 42 -11.72 -5.20 -10.16
CA SER A 42 -12.92 -4.88 -10.94
C SER A 42 -13.72 -3.69 -10.40
N ASN A 43 -13.67 -3.44 -9.08
CA ASN A 43 -14.50 -2.42 -8.42
C ASN A 43 -13.84 -1.77 -7.18
N PRO A 44 -12.61 -1.22 -7.29
CA PRO A 44 -12.05 -0.39 -6.22
C PRO A 44 -12.77 0.97 -6.12
N CYS A 45 -12.66 1.62 -4.96
CA CYS A 45 -13.12 2.99 -4.74
C CYS A 45 -11.91 3.90 -4.52
N GLU A 46 -11.86 5.05 -5.20
CA GLU A 46 -10.84 6.08 -5.00
C GLU A 46 -11.00 6.76 -3.62
N GLU A 47 -9.88 7.18 -3.01
CA GLU A 47 -9.87 7.80 -1.68
C GLU A 47 -9.13 9.16 -1.64
N GLY A 48 -8.44 9.56 -2.72
CA GLY A 48 -7.95 10.94 -2.94
C GLY A 48 -6.44 11.17 -2.91
N HIS A 49 -5.61 10.17 -2.62
CA HIS A 49 -4.14 10.27 -2.63
C HIS A 49 -3.55 9.65 -3.88
N VAL A 50 -3.01 10.50 -4.76
CA VAL A 50 -2.70 10.12 -6.14
C VAL A 50 -1.26 10.38 -6.52
N THR A 51 -0.55 9.38 -7.05
CA THR A 51 0.84 9.49 -7.50
C THR A 51 1.03 8.97 -8.92
N ARG A 52 2.08 9.44 -9.60
CA ARG A 52 2.49 8.92 -10.92
C ARG A 52 3.80 8.17 -10.77
N TYR A 53 3.85 6.94 -11.27
CA TYR A 53 5.04 6.10 -11.21
C TYR A 53 5.04 5.13 -12.40
N LEU A 54 6.23 4.84 -12.93
CA LEU A 54 6.42 4.04 -14.15
C LEU A 54 5.53 4.51 -15.31
N ASP A 55 4.58 3.68 -15.75
CA ASP A 55 3.73 3.86 -16.92
C ASP A 55 2.27 4.20 -16.57
N GLY A 56 2.01 4.66 -15.34
CA GLY A 56 0.64 4.97 -14.92
C GLY A 56 0.51 5.87 -13.69
N GLN A 57 -0.70 5.88 -13.17
CA GLN A 57 -1.10 6.59 -11.97
C GLN A 57 -1.69 5.61 -10.96
N LEU A 58 -1.28 5.74 -9.70
CA LEU A 58 -1.83 5.01 -8.56
C LEU A 58 -2.60 6.01 -7.69
N GLU A 59 -3.79 5.59 -7.26
CA GLU A 59 -4.57 6.27 -6.24
C GLU A 59 -4.73 5.34 -5.03
N ASP A 60 -4.72 5.87 -3.81
CA ASP A 60 -5.14 5.07 -2.66
C ASP A 60 -6.59 4.67 -2.85
N MET A 61 -6.89 3.41 -2.52
CA MET A 61 -8.18 2.86 -2.87
C MET A 61 -8.65 1.80 -1.89
N SER A 62 -9.94 1.83 -1.60
CA SER A 62 -10.62 0.83 -0.79
C SER A 62 -11.38 -0.19 -1.64
N GLY A 63 -11.82 -1.27 -1.02
CA GLY A 63 -12.55 -2.34 -1.71
C GLY A 63 -11.68 -3.26 -2.56
N VAL A 64 -10.35 -3.13 -2.47
CA VAL A 64 -9.41 -4.03 -3.15
C VAL A 64 -9.57 -5.43 -2.56
N SER A 65 -9.73 -6.42 -3.44
CA SER A 65 -9.93 -7.82 -3.05
C SER A 65 -8.86 -8.69 -3.67
N VAL A 66 -8.50 -9.76 -2.97
CA VAL A 66 -7.57 -10.79 -3.43
C VAL A 66 -8.29 -12.13 -3.38
N VAL A 67 -8.29 -12.85 -4.48
CA VAL A 67 -8.97 -14.14 -4.65
C VAL A 67 -7.97 -15.27 -4.83
N ASP A 68 -8.37 -16.49 -4.48
CA ASP A 68 -7.64 -17.70 -4.88
C ASP A 68 -7.99 -18.15 -6.31
N LEU A 69 -7.35 -19.22 -6.78
CA LEU A 69 -7.61 -19.83 -8.09
C LEU A 69 -9.05 -20.34 -8.28
N SER A 70 -9.81 -20.52 -7.20
CA SER A 70 -11.23 -20.87 -7.26
C SER A 70 -12.15 -19.65 -7.39
N GLY A 71 -11.59 -18.44 -7.36
CA GLY A 71 -12.33 -17.17 -7.35
C GLY A 71 -12.89 -16.79 -5.97
N ARG A 72 -12.47 -17.48 -4.91
CA ARG A 72 -12.93 -17.19 -3.54
C ARG A 72 -12.05 -16.08 -2.95
N VAL A 73 -12.67 -15.02 -2.43
CA VAL A 73 -11.95 -13.92 -1.77
C VAL A 73 -11.24 -14.45 -0.52
N GLN A 74 -9.94 -14.17 -0.42
CA GLN A 74 -9.03 -14.54 0.66
C GLN A 74 -8.55 -13.33 1.46
N ALA A 75 -8.47 -12.15 0.85
CA ALA A 75 -8.17 -10.90 1.54
C ALA A 75 -8.96 -9.75 0.90
N ARG A 76 -9.22 -8.72 1.70
CA ARG A 76 -9.83 -7.47 1.22
C ARG A 76 -9.42 -6.30 2.10
N GLY A 77 -9.42 -5.10 1.54
CA GLY A 77 -8.98 -3.95 2.31
C GLY A 77 -8.87 -2.65 1.54
N TRP A 78 -8.10 -1.76 2.16
CA TRP A 78 -7.71 -0.46 1.64
C TRP A 78 -6.20 -0.49 1.41
N ILE A 79 -5.75 0.00 0.25
CA ILE A 79 -4.32 0.21 -0.04
C ILE A 79 -3.94 1.68 -0.01
N ASP A 80 -2.76 1.98 0.51
CA ASP A 80 -2.15 3.32 0.48
C ASP A 80 -0.65 3.15 0.21
N PHE A 81 0.10 4.24 0.12
CA PHE A 81 1.49 4.18 -0.30
C PHE A 81 2.37 5.31 0.27
N VAL A 82 3.69 5.06 0.19
CA VAL A 82 4.77 6.02 0.36
C VAL A 82 5.51 6.11 -0.96
N HIS A 83 5.66 7.32 -1.50
CA HIS A 83 6.45 7.58 -2.71
C HIS A 83 7.47 8.69 -2.47
N GLY A 84 7.05 9.77 -1.79
CA GLY A 84 7.89 10.85 -1.30
C GLY A 84 8.27 11.87 -2.37
N ALA A 85 8.61 11.42 -3.57
CA ALA A 85 8.93 12.24 -4.74
C ALA A 85 8.99 11.35 -6.01
N ALA A 86 8.98 11.95 -7.20
CA ALA A 86 8.98 11.21 -8.48
C ALA A 86 10.24 10.36 -8.70
N GLU A 87 11.36 10.71 -8.08
CA GLU A 87 12.64 9.98 -8.17
C GLU A 87 12.84 8.95 -7.06
N ALA A 88 11.92 8.87 -6.10
CA ALA A 88 11.99 7.93 -4.99
C ALA A 88 11.23 6.63 -5.32
N PRO A 89 11.62 5.50 -4.71
CA PRO A 89 10.87 4.25 -4.88
C PRO A 89 9.45 4.36 -4.29
N LEU A 90 8.49 3.75 -4.98
CA LEU A 90 7.10 3.60 -4.53
C LEU A 90 6.95 2.33 -3.67
N PHE A 91 6.41 2.49 -2.47
CA PHE A 91 6.05 1.40 -1.56
C PHE A 91 4.55 1.40 -1.33
N VAL A 92 3.87 0.30 -1.64
CA VAL A 92 2.42 0.17 -1.55
C VAL A 92 2.07 -0.87 -0.50
N PHE A 93 1.07 -0.59 0.32
CA PHE A 93 0.73 -1.44 1.45
C PHE A 93 -0.76 -1.38 1.77
N TRP A 94 -1.25 -2.37 2.51
CA TRP A 94 -2.58 -2.38 3.06
C TRP A 94 -2.67 -1.41 4.24
N LEU A 95 -3.48 -0.36 4.10
CA LEU A 95 -3.84 0.55 5.20
C LEU A 95 -4.82 -0.12 6.17
N TYR A 96 -5.76 -0.89 5.63
CA TYR A 96 -6.67 -1.75 6.39
C TYR A 96 -6.77 -3.09 5.70
N LEU A 97 -6.79 -4.19 6.46
CA LEU A 97 -6.77 -5.54 5.91
C LEU A 97 -7.62 -6.49 6.73
N ASP A 98 -8.63 -7.07 6.07
CA ASP A 98 -9.32 -8.27 6.51
C ASP A 98 -8.80 -9.48 5.72
N VAL A 99 -8.44 -10.55 6.42
CA VAL A 99 -8.05 -11.83 5.82
C VAL A 99 -9.05 -12.91 6.18
N ARG A 100 -9.26 -13.85 5.27
CA ARG A 100 -10.15 -14.97 5.51
C ARG A 100 -9.51 -15.93 6.51
N HIS A 101 -10.32 -16.43 7.46
CA HIS A 101 -9.89 -17.43 8.42
C HIS A 101 -11.02 -18.43 8.66
N GLY A 102 -10.89 -19.62 8.05
CA GLY A 102 -12.00 -20.59 7.97
C GLY A 102 -13.19 -20.00 7.20
N ASP A 103 -14.36 -20.01 7.82
CA ASP A 103 -15.59 -19.45 7.24
C ASP A 103 -15.78 -17.95 7.57
N GLY A 104 -14.95 -17.39 8.44
CA GLY A 104 -15.03 -16.00 8.89
C GLY A 104 -13.94 -15.09 8.33
N TRP A 105 -13.95 -13.85 8.83
CA TRP A 105 -12.96 -12.83 8.57
C TRP A 105 -12.20 -12.49 9.85
N ARG A 106 -10.89 -12.33 9.74
CA ARG A 106 -10.01 -11.81 10.79
C ARG A 106 -9.45 -10.48 10.31
N ARG A 107 -9.50 -9.47 11.17
CA ARG A 107 -8.81 -8.22 10.89
C ARG A 107 -7.32 -8.38 11.13
N ALA A 108 -6.55 -8.35 10.07
CA ALA A 108 -5.10 -8.48 10.11
C ALA A 108 -4.42 -7.12 10.36
N LYS A 109 -5.03 -6.03 9.88
CA LYS A 109 -4.62 -4.65 10.14
C LYS A 109 -5.84 -3.74 10.29
N ASP A 110 -5.90 -2.99 11.39
CA ASP A 110 -7.00 -2.07 11.74
C ASP A 110 -6.51 -0.67 12.16
N ASP A 111 -5.20 -0.46 12.21
CA ASP A 111 -4.61 0.84 12.51
C ASP A 111 -4.35 1.62 11.22
N PRO A 112 -4.69 2.92 11.13
CA PRO A 112 -4.43 3.76 9.96
C PRO A 112 -2.95 4.17 9.80
N GLY A 113 -2.04 3.57 10.57
CA GLY A 113 -0.62 3.92 10.55
C GLY A 113 0.18 3.16 9.50
N LEU A 114 1.40 3.62 9.27
CA LEU A 114 2.37 2.89 8.45
C LEU A 114 2.68 1.52 9.09
N PRO A 115 2.61 0.42 8.33
CA PRO A 115 3.06 -0.87 8.85
C PRO A 115 4.55 -0.83 9.19
N ALA A 116 4.92 -1.36 10.36
CA ALA A 116 6.31 -1.34 10.83
C ALA A 116 7.27 -2.04 9.85
N HIS A 117 6.87 -3.17 9.27
CA HIS A 117 7.69 -3.89 8.29
C HIS A 117 7.87 -3.11 6.98
N VAL A 118 6.86 -2.36 6.54
CA VAL A 118 6.99 -1.44 5.40
C VAL A 118 7.96 -0.31 5.74
N TRP A 119 7.80 0.32 6.91
CA TRP A 119 8.69 1.37 7.39
C TRP A 119 10.15 0.93 7.43
N THR A 120 10.43 -0.31 7.87
CA THR A 120 11.80 -0.82 7.93
C THR A 120 12.46 -0.99 6.56
N ARG A 121 11.67 -1.22 5.50
CA ARG A 121 12.15 -1.34 4.11
C ARG A 121 12.43 0.01 3.45
N LEU A 122 11.83 1.10 3.95
CA LEU A 122 12.02 2.42 3.37
C LEU A 122 13.49 2.86 3.45
N PRO A 123 14.10 3.34 2.33
CA PRO A 123 15.37 4.04 2.37
C PRO A 123 15.29 5.29 3.23
N ASP A 124 16.41 5.72 3.81
CA ASP A 124 16.46 6.92 4.67
C ASP A 124 15.96 8.18 3.96
N ARG A 125 16.20 8.31 2.65
CA ARG A 125 15.65 9.42 1.85
C ARG A 125 14.13 9.41 1.84
N SER A 126 13.49 8.25 1.68
CA SER A 126 12.02 8.13 1.73
C SER A 126 11.49 8.44 3.13
N LYS A 127 12.15 7.95 4.19
CA LYS A 127 11.82 8.27 5.58
C LYS A 127 11.93 9.78 5.87
N GLN A 128 12.97 10.43 5.35
CA GLN A 128 13.16 11.88 5.43
C GLN A 128 12.01 12.62 4.75
N LEU A 129 11.61 12.20 3.55
CA LEU A 129 10.51 12.82 2.80
C LEU A 129 9.19 12.74 3.57
N CYS A 130 8.88 11.59 4.20
CA CYS A 130 7.71 11.45 5.08
C CYS A 130 7.77 12.38 6.30
N ALA A 131 8.96 12.68 6.82
CA ALA A 131 9.14 13.51 8.01
C ALA A 131 8.96 15.01 7.76
N THR A 132 9.10 15.46 6.51
CA THR A 132 8.84 16.84 6.06
C THR A 132 7.35 17.11 5.85
N SER A 133 6.79 18.08 6.57
CA SER A 133 5.35 18.40 6.56
C SER A 133 4.83 19.14 5.33
N ASP A 134 5.71 19.53 4.40
CA ASP A 134 5.40 20.33 3.20
C ASP A 134 5.50 19.52 1.90
N ARG A 135 5.74 18.21 1.98
CA ARG A 135 5.92 17.33 0.82
C ARG A 135 4.69 16.49 0.53
N TYR A 136 4.71 15.86 -0.64
CA TYR A 136 3.63 15.02 -1.17
C TYR A 136 3.15 13.96 -0.13
N ASP A 137 4.08 13.31 0.57
CA ASP A 137 3.80 12.31 1.60
C ASP A 137 3.59 12.89 3.01
N ALA A 138 3.35 14.20 3.16
CA ALA A 138 3.17 14.85 4.46
C ALA A 138 1.98 14.29 5.26
N ARG A 139 1.07 13.51 4.63
CA ARG A 139 0.03 12.76 5.36
C ARG A 139 0.61 11.84 6.43
N TRP A 140 1.82 11.32 6.22
CA TRP A 140 2.52 10.45 7.18
C TRP A 140 3.32 11.23 8.23
N SER A 141 3.42 12.56 8.14
CA SER A 141 4.28 13.38 9.01
C SER A 141 3.96 13.31 10.52
N LYS A 142 2.76 12.82 10.85
CA LYS A 142 2.27 12.60 12.22
C LYS A 142 2.19 11.12 12.61
N ASP A 143 2.55 10.21 11.70
CA ASP A 143 2.63 8.80 12.01
C ASP A 143 3.66 8.57 13.13
N PRO A 144 3.39 7.68 14.11
CA PRO A 144 4.31 7.42 15.21
C PRO A 144 5.72 6.99 14.76
N LEU A 145 5.84 6.20 13.70
CA LEU A 145 7.13 5.73 13.18
C LEU A 145 7.93 6.88 12.57
N VAL A 146 7.25 7.75 11.81
CA VAL A 146 7.85 8.95 11.21
C VAL A 146 8.28 9.94 12.29
N THR A 147 7.44 10.16 13.30
CA THR A 147 7.74 11.07 14.41
C THR A 147 8.93 10.57 15.22
N ALA A 148 8.95 9.29 15.59
CA ALA A 148 10.08 8.68 16.30
C ALA A 148 11.38 8.75 15.49
N TRP A 149 11.33 8.52 14.18
CA TRP A 149 12.50 8.65 13.31
C TRP A 149 13.00 10.09 13.23
N ARG A 150 12.10 11.07 13.07
CA ARG A 150 12.45 12.50 13.06
C ARG A 150 13.14 12.93 14.36
N GLU A 151 12.62 12.48 15.49
CA GLU A 151 13.22 12.76 16.81
C GLU A 151 14.61 12.13 16.97
N ALA A 152 14.76 10.88 16.53
CA ALA A 152 16.04 10.17 16.57
C ALA A 152 17.10 10.78 15.65
N HIS A 153 16.67 11.35 14.52
CA HIS A 153 17.57 11.87 13.49
C HIS A 153 17.80 13.38 13.58
N ARG A 154 17.16 14.09 14.54
CA ARG A 154 17.21 15.55 14.74
C ARG A 154 17.95 16.24 13.60
N LEU A 155 17.26 16.32 12.46
CA LEU A 155 17.65 17.21 11.39
C LEU A 155 17.54 18.58 12.04
N VAL A 156 18.68 19.14 12.47
CA VAL A 156 18.75 20.52 12.93
C VAL A 156 18.25 21.32 11.74
N GLU A 157 17.08 21.94 11.90
CA GLU A 157 16.53 22.89 10.92
C GLU A 157 17.56 23.95 10.54
#